data_AF-B4J133-F1
#
_entry.id   AF-B4J133-F1
#
_cell.length_a   1.000
_cell.length_b   1.000
_cell.length_c   1.000
_cell.angle_alpha   90.00
_cell.angle_beta   90.00
_cell.angle_gamma   90.00
#
_symmetry.space_group_name_H-M   'P 1'
#
loop_
_entity.id
_entity.type
_entity.pdbx_description
1 polymer ?
#
loop_
_entity_poly.entity_id
_entity_poly.type
_entity_poly.pdbx_seq_one_letter_code
_entity_poly.pdbx_strand_id
1 'polypeptide(L)'
;MEDIFHWCREGNSIQVRLWLDETEHDMNLGDDHGFSPLHWVAKEGHAKLVETLLQRGARVNATNMGDDIPLHLAAAHGHRDVVQMLLRERSDVNAVNEHGNTPLHYACFWGYDMICEDLLSAGALVSIANKDGHTPVDKAKPSLGKRIQDLAEKSGQEMKVISFKEQSWLGMKTRSRDATLSRFKGISMGDLDLHTKVSVTPSGETWRGRWQKNDVIAKILAVRQCTSRMSRDFNEEFPKLRIFSHPNILPIIGACNSPPNLVVISQFMPRSSLFNLLHGASGVVVDTSQAVHFALGIARGMAYLHSLERIIPTYHLNSHHVMIDDDLTARISMGDAKFSFQEKGRIYQPAWMSPEALQRKPSDRNWEASDMWSFAIIIWELTTREVPFAEWSPMECGMKIALEGLRVKIPPGTSSHMAKLISICMNEDSGKRPKFDMVVPILEKMKR
;
A
#
# COMPACT_ATOMS: atom_id res chain seq x y z
N MET A 1 -25.27 -16.94 1.05
CA MET A 1 -23.83 -16.81 1.32
C MET A 1 -23.73 -15.51 2.09
N GLU A 2 -23.56 -15.60 3.42
CA GLU A 2 -23.55 -14.42 4.27
C GLU A 2 -22.34 -13.55 3.90
N ASP A 3 -22.61 -12.28 3.63
CA ASP A 3 -21.63 -11.33 3.11
C ASP A 3 -20.87 -10.69 4.28
N ILE A 4 -19.57 -10.42 4.12
CA ILE A 4 -18.73 -9.75 5.14
C ILE A 4 -19.38 -8.45 5.63
N PHE A 5 -20.12 -7.76 4.76
CA PHE A 5 -20.84 -6.53 5.08
C PHE A 5 -21.98 -6.75 6.08
N HIS A 6 -22.60 -7.93 6.13
CA HIS A 6 -23.60 -8.25 7.15
C HIS A 6 -22.95 -8.37 8.53
N TRP A 7 -21.87 -9.15 8.65
CA TRP A 7 -21.13 -9.30 9.90
C TRP A 7 -20.50 -7.99 10.38
N CYS A 8 -20.05 -7.14 9.45
CA CYS A 8 -19.58 -5.79 9.77
C CYS A 8 -20.70 -4.90 10.33
N ARG A 9 -21.93 -4.98 9.79
CA ARG A 9 -23.08 -4.22 10.32
C ARG A 9 -23.49 -4.69 11.72
N GLU A 10 -23.48 -5.99 11.96
CA GLU A 10 -23.83 -6.57 13.27
C GLU A 10 -22.73 -6.45 14.33
N GLY A 11 -21.50 -6.12 13.94
CA GLY A 11 -20.37 -6.07 14.87
C GLY A 11 -19.79 -7.45 15.22
N ASN A 12 -20.05 -8.47 14.40
CA ASN A 12 -19.59 -9.84 14.65
C ASN A 12 -18.07 -9.99 14.43
N SER A 13 -17.31 -9.69 15.48
CA SER A 13 -15.84 -9.68 15.41
C SER A 13 -15.19 -11.04 15.17
N ILE A 14 -15.88 -12.15 15.43
CA ILE A 14 -15.35 -13.49 15.19
C ILE A 14 -15.39 -13.79 13.70
N GLN A 15 -16.56 -13.62 13.06
CA GLN A 15 -16.71 -13.90 11.64
C GLN A 15 -15.88 -12.95 10.77
N VAL A 16 -15.84 -11.66 11.13
CA VAL A 16 -14.96 -10.69 10.44
C VAL A 16 -13.49 -11.12 10.53
N ARG A 17 -13.01 -11.57 11.70
CA ARG A 17 -11.61 -12.03 11.83
C ARG A 17 -11.32 -13.27 10.99
N LEU A 18 -12.20 -14.28 11.04
CA LEU A 18 -12.06 -15.49 10.23
C LEU A 18 -12.01 -15.17 8.74
N TRP A 19 -12.88 -14.26 8.28
CA TRP A 19 -12.90 -13.80 6.89
C TRP A 19 -11.59 -13.10 6.50
N LEU A 20 -11.01 -12.29 7.39
CA LEU A 20 -9.74 -11.58 7.16
C LEU A 20 -8.50 -12.48 7.19
N ASP A 21 -8.60 -13.67 7.77
CA ASP A 21 -7.49 -14.65 7.81
C ASP A 21 -7.36 -15.40 6.47
N GLU A 22 -8.41 -15.39 5.66
CA GLU A 22 -8.39 -15.96 4.31
C GLU A 22 -7.69 -15.02 3.31
N THR A 23 -6.64 -15.50 2.66
CA THR A 23 -5.79 -14.67 1.79
C THR A 23 -6.44 -14.22 0.48
N GLU A 24 -7.48 -14.94 0.03
CA GLU A 24 -8.18 -14.60 -1.21
C GLU A 24 -9.18 -13.45 -1.02
N HIS A 25 -9.54 -13.12 0.22
CA HIS A 25 -10.44 -12.04 0.54
C HIS A 25 -9.73 -10.69 0.51
N ASP A 26 -10.26 -9.77 -0.28
CA ASP A 26 -9.80 -8.38 -0.32
C ASP A 26 -10.73 -7.52 0.53
N MET A 27 -10.22 -7.10 1.69
CA MET A 27 -10.94 -6.26 2.65
C MET A 27 -11.20 -4.83 2.18
N ASN A 28 -10.67 -4.44 1.03
CA ASN A 28 -10.88 -3.13 0.43
C ASN A 28 -11.93 -3.13 -0.69
N LEU A 29 -12.54 -4.30 -0.96
CA LEU A 29 -13.67 -4.40 -1.87
C LEU A 29 -14.92 -3.79 -1.24
N GLY A 30 -15.63 -3.01 -2.04
CA GLY A 30 -16.93 -2.48 -1.68
C GLY A 30 -18.05 -3.45 -2.00
N ASP A 31 -19.21 -3.23 -1.38
CA ASP A 31 -20.48 -3.79 -1.84
C ASP A 31 -20.95 -3.14 -3.15
N ASP A 32 -22.18 -3.44 -3.58
CA ASP A 32 -22.77 -2.91 -4.81
C ASP A 32 -22.89 -1.37 -4.83
N HIS A 33 -22.74 -0.70 -3.68
CA HIS A 33 -22.75 0.77 -3.55
C HIS A 33 -21.35 1.34 -3.26
N GLY A 34 -20.31 0.49 -3.31
CA GLY A 34 -18.93 0.85 -3.03
C GLY A 34 -18.60 0.98 -1.54
N PHE A 35 -19.47 0.54 -0.62
CA PHE A 35 -19.14 0.57 0.81
C PHE A 35 -18.21 -0.60 1.15
N SER A 36 -16.97 -0.28 1.51
CA SER A 36 -16.03 -1.29 2.04
C SER A 36 -16.43 -1.74 3.45
N PRO A 37 -15.88 -2.85 3.98
CA PRO A 37 -16.07 -3.26 5.37
C PRO A 37 -15.79 -2.12 6.37
N LEU A 38 -14.76 -1.31 6.10
CA LEU A 38 -14.40 -0.15 6.94
C LEU A 38 -15.50 0.93 6.96
N HIS A 39 -16.20 1.15 5.85
CA HIS A 39 -17.32 2.08 5.81
C HIS A 39 -18.45 1.61 6.72
N TRP A 40 -18.83 0.33 6.63
CA TRP A 40 -19.91 -0.24 7.43
C TRP A 40 -19.60 -0.21 8.93
N VAL A 41 -18.41 -0.63 9.34
CA VAL A 41 -18.06 -0.60 10.77
C VAL A 41 -17.91 0.83 11.31
N ALA A 42 -17.50 1.79 10.47
CA ALA A 42 -17.40 3.19 10.86
C ALA A 42 -18.79 3.85 11.00
N LYS A 43 -19.71 3.50 10.10
CA LYS A 43 -21.11 3.94 10.13
C LYS A 43 -21.86 3.42 11.37
N GLU A 44 -21.60 2.18 11.78
CA GLU A 44 -22.27 1.55 12.93
C GLU A 44 -21.51 1.73 14.26
N GLY A 45 -20.32 2.34 14.24
CA GLY A 45 -19.56 2.65 15.46
C GLY A 45 -18.82 1.47 16.09
N HIS A 46 -18.55 0.40 15.35
CA HIS A 46 -17.88 -0.80 15.88
C HIS A 46 -16.37 -0.59 16.03
N ALA A 47 -15.96 0.17 17.04
CA ALA A 47 -14.58 0.64 17.22
C ALA A 47 -13.52 -0.48 17.19
N LYS A 48 -13.79 -1.61 17.84
CA LYS A 48 -12.85 -2.76 17.85
C LYS A 48 -12.66 -3.38 16.46
N LEU A 49 -13.72 -3.37 15.64
CA LEU A 49 -13.63 -3.82 14.25
C LEU A 49 -12.91 -2.80 13.38
N VAL A 50 -13.15 -1.50 13.60
CA VAL A 50 -12.40 -0.42 12.92
C VAL A 50 -10.90 -0.59 13.19
N GLU A 51 -10.50 -0.76 14.45
CA GLU A 51 -9.10 -1.01 14.80
C GLU A 51 -8.55 -2.26 14.11
N THR A 52 -9.28 -3.37 14.16
CA THR A 52 -8.85 -4.63 13.52
C THR A 52 -8.68 -4.46 12.01
N LEU A 53 -9.64 -3.82 11.33
CA LEU A 53 -9.60 -3.58 9.90
C LEU A 53 -8.46 -2.63 9.52
N LEU A 54 -8.22 -1.58 10.29
CA LEU A 54 -7.11 -0.65 10.07
C LEU A 54 -5.75 -1.33 10.27
N GLN A 55 -5.59 -2.13 11.34
CA GLN A 55 -4.38 -2.93 11.58
C GLN A 55 -4.13 -3.95 10.46
N ARG A 56 -5.20 -4.53 9.92
CA ARG A 56 -5.17 -5.43 8.76
C ARG A 56 -5.08 -4.69 7.44
N GLY A 57 -5.08 -3.35 7.43
CA GLY A 57 -4.82 -2.53 6.26
C GLY A 57 -5.99 -2.11 5.40
N ALA A 58 -7.15 -1.93 6.01
CA ALA A 58 -8.24 -1.23 5.35
C ALA A 58 -7.77 0.17 4.91
N ARG A 59 -8.08 0.53 3.67
CA ARG A 59 -7.83 1.84 3.08
C ARG A 59 -8.67 2.88 3.82
N VAL A 60 -8.00 3.71 4.61
CA VAL A 60 -8.61 4.75 5.44
C VAL A 60 -9.42 5.75 4.61
N ASN A 61 -8.92 6.06 3.41
CA ASN A 61 -9.53 7.00 2.47
C ASN A 61 -10.18 6.28 1.28
N ALA A 62 -10.65 5.03 1.46
CA ALA A 62 -11.49 4.39 0.47
C ALA A 62 -12.77 5.21 0.28
N THR A 63 -13.17 5.48 -0.95
CA THR A 63 -14.41 6.20 -1.24
C THR A 63 -15.50 5.24 -1.74
N ASN A 64 -16.74 5.42 -1.29
CA ASN A 64 -17.92 4.76 -1.86
C ASN A 64 -18.38 5.44 -3.17
N MET A 65 -19.55 5.04 -3.72
CA MET A 65 -20.08 5.67 -4.95
C MET A 65 -20.44 7.15 -4.81
N GLY A 66 -20.82 7.60 -3.61
CA GLY A 66 -21.07 9.01 -3.29
C GLY A 66 -19.81 9.79 -2.92
N ASP A 67 -18.63 9.18 -3.11
CA ASP A 67 -17.32 9.69 -2.72
C ASP A 67 -17.15 9.95 -1.20
N ASP A 68 -18.00 9.36 -0.34
CA ASP A 68 -17.79 9.39 1.10
C ASP A 68 -16.65 8.44 1.48
N ILE A 69 -15.75 8.91 2.34
CA ILE A 69 -14.78 8.09 3.07
C ILE A 69 -15.36 7.65 4.44
N PRO A 70 -14.82 6.59 5.09
CA PRO A 70 -15.27 6.14 6.42
C PRO A 70 -15.38 7.26 7.47
N LEU A 71 -14.53 8.29 7.39
CA LEU A 71 -14.57 9.44 8.30
C LEU A 71 -15.85 10.27 8.15
N HIS A 72 -16.40 10.41 6.94
CA HIS A 72 -17.71 11.08 6.74
C HIS A 72 -18.81 10.33 7.49
N LEU A 73 -18.83 9.00 7.38
CA LEU A 73 -19.86 8.16 7.99
C LEU A 73 -19.75 8.17 9.52
N ALA A 74 -18.54 8.04 10.07
CA ALA A 74 -18.32 8.13 11.51
C ALA A 74 -18.73 9.50 12.09
N ALA A 75 -18.42 10.58 11.37
CA ALA A 75 -18.81 11.93 11.75
C ALA A 75 -20.33 12.17 11.63
N ALA A 76 -20.98 11.63 10.60
CA ALA A 76 -22.42 11.74 10.38
C ALA A 76 -23.26 10.98 11.41
N HIS A 77 -22.70 9.91 12.01
CA HIS A 77 -23.39 9.09 13.00
C HIS A 77 -22.96 9.32 14.46
N GLY A 78 -22.03 10.25 14.69
CA GLY A 78 -21.65 10.66 16.06
C GLY A 78 -20.67 9.72 16.77
N HIS A 79 -19.97 8.85 16.04
CA HIS A 79 -19.02 7.88 16.60
C HIS A 79 -17.64 8.50 16.83
N ARG A 80 -17.52 9.29 17.90
CA ARG A 80 -16.30 10.05 18.21
C ARG A 80 -15.04 9.19 18.35
N ASP A 81 -15.16 8.04 19.00
CA ASP A 81 -14.05 7.08 19.17
C ASP A 81 -13.52 6.58 17.82
N VAL A 82 -14.42 6.25 16.89
CA VAL A 82 -14.07 5.89 15.50
C VAL A 82 -13.42 7.07 14.77
N VAL A 83 -13.96 8.28 14.91
CA VAL A 83 -13.36 9.49 14.33
C VAL A 83 -11.90 9.64 14.79
N GLN A 84 -11.65 9.56 16.09
CA GLN A 84 -10.29 9.70 16.62
C GLN A 84 -9.33 8.62 16.09
N MET A 85 -9.80 7.38 15.92
CA MET A 85 -8.98 6.31 15.34
C MET A 85 -8.64 6.59 13.87
N LEU A 86 -9.64 6.97 13.06
CA LEU A 86 -9.42 7.29 11.64
C LEU A 86 -8.47 8.48 11.47
N LEU A 87 -8.57 9.51 12.31
CA LEU A 87 -7.65 10.65 12.31
C LEU A 87 -6.21 10.25 12.65
N ARG A 88 -6.02 9.32 13.61
CA ARG A 88 -4.69 8.79 13.95
C ARG A 88 -4.05 8.03 12.78
N GLU A 89 -4.86 7.36 11.96
CA GLU A 89 -4.42 6.67 10.75
C GLU A 89 -4.36 7.59 9.50
N ARG A 90 -4.25 8.91 9.68
CA ARG A 90 -4.10 9.91 8.61
C ARG A 90 -5.24 9.88 7.59
N SER A 91 -6.47 9.69 8.07
CA SER A 91 -7.64 9.93 7.24
C SER A 91 -7.64 11.38 6.72
N ASP A 92 -8.04 11.56 5.47
CA ASP A 92 -8.14 12.89 4.86
C ASP A 92 -9.32 13.66 5.49
N VAL A 93 -8.97 14.53 6.44
CA VAL A 93 -9.91 15.34 7.22
C VAL A 93 -10.70 16.30 6.33
N ASN A 94 -10.13 16.69 5.19
CA ASN A 94 -10.71 17.66 4.25
C ASN A 94 -11.21 16.98 2.97
N ALA A 95 -11.32 15.65 2.97
CA ALA A 95 -11.93 14.91 1.86
C ALA A 95 -13.32 15.48 1.57
N VAL A 96 -13.63 15.65 0.29
CA VAL A 96 -14.94 16.13 -0.18
C VAL A 96 -15.68 15.03 -0.92
N ASN A 97 -16.92 14.79 -0.52
CA ASN A 97 -17.79 13.83 -1.20
C ASN A 97 -18.41 14.41 -2.49
N GLU A 98 -19.32 13.67 -3.13
CA GLU A 98 -19.94 14.08 -4.38
C GLU A 98 -20.75 15.38 -4.27
N HIS A 99 -21.18 15.74 -3.07
CA HIS A 99 -21.91 16.97 -2.79
C HIS A 99 -20.99 18.13 -2.36
N GLY A 100 -19.68 17.89 -2.28
CA GLY A 100 -18.71 18.85 -1.77
C GLY A 100 -18.72 18.97 -0.25
N ASN A 101 -19.41 18.08 0.46
CA ASN A 101 -19.39 18.08 1.92
C ASN A 101 -18.13 17.39 2.42
N THR A 102 -17.58 17.91 3.51
CA THR A 102 -16.48 17.31 4.28
C THR A 102 -17.02 16.60 5.52
N PRO A 103 -16.22 15.78 6.23
CA PRO A 103 -16.65 15.20 7.50
C PRO A 103 -17.10 16.25 8.52
N LEU A 104 -16.50 17.44 8.50
CA LEU A 104 -16.87 18.56 9.36
C LEU A 104 -18.28 19.11 9.04
N HIS A 105 -18.71 19.11 7.76
CA HIS A 105 -20.07 19.51 7.40
C HIS A 105 -21.11 18.61 8.08
N TYR A 106 -20.88 17.29 8.07
CA TYR A 106 -21.77 16.33 8.72
C TYR A 106 -21.78 16.50 10.25
N ALA A 107 -20.62 16.62 10.87
CA ALA A 107 -20.53 16.84 12.32
C ALA A 107 -21.24 18.15 12.75
N CYS A 108 -21.11 19.22 11.96
CA CYS A 108 -21.79 20.50 12.19
C CYS A 108 -23.31 20.39 12.03
N PHE A 109 -23.77 19.74 10.96
CA PHE A 109 -25.20 19.57 10.66
C PHE A 109 -25.93 18.82 11.77
N TRP A 110 -25.34 17.75 12.29
CA TRP A 110 -25.91 16.96 13.39
C TRP A 110 -25.64 17.56 14.77
N GLY A 111 -24.73 18.54 14.88
CA GLY A 111 -24.41 19.22 16.13
C GLY A 111 -23.53 18.41 17.08
N TYR A 112 -22.60 17.62 16.55
CA TYR A 112 -21.65 16.85 17.35
C TYR A 112 -20.44 17.69 17.74
N ASP A 113 -20.59 18.50 18.80
CA ASP A 113 -19.61 19.50 19.24
C ASP A 113 -18.20 18.91 19.40
N MET A 114 -18.08 17.80 20.13
CA MET A 114 -16.78 17.17 20.42
C MET A 114 -16.10 16.59 19.16
N ILE A 115 -16.88 16.14 18.18
CA ILE A 115 -16.35 15.64 16.90
C ILE A 115 -15.85 16.82 16.06
N CYS A 116 -16.56 17.95 16.07
CA CYS A 116 -16.11 19.16 15.40
C CYS A 116 -14.76 19.63 15.95
N GLU A 117 -14.58 19.63 17.27
CA GLU A 117 -13.30 20.00 17.92
C GLU A 117 -12.16 19.04 17.57
N ASP A 118 -12.43 17.73 17.59
CA ASP A 118 -11.43 16.71 17.21
C ASP A 118 -11.01 16.87 15.74
N LEU A 119 -11.95 17.12 14.83
CA LEU A 119 -11.68 17.37 13.40
C LEU A 119 -10.87 18.66 13.18
N LEU A 120 -11.23 19.77 13.85
CA LEU A 120 -10.48 21.03 13.78
C LEU A 120 -9.04 20.87 14.29
N SER A 121 -8.87 20.15 15.39
CA SER A 121 -7.54 19.85 15.96
C SER A 121 -6.68 19.01 15.01
N ALA A 122 -7.31 18.22 14.15
CA ALA A 122 -6.65 17.46 13.09
C ALA A 122 -6.47 18.22 11.77
N GLY A 123 -6.82 19.51 11.72
CA GLY A 123 -6.62 20.37 10.54
C GLY A 123 -7.81 20.45 9.59
N ALA A 124 -9.03 20.16 10.04
CA ALA A 124 -10.24 20.42 9.26
C ALA A 124 -10.39 21.91 8.95
N LEU A 125 -10.67 22.24 7.70
CA LEU A 125 -10.86 23.62 7.24
C LEU A 125 -12.35 24.00 7.33
N VAL A 126 -12.63 25.09 8.05
CA VAL A 126 -14.00 25.65 8.16
C VAL A 126 -14.43 26.43 6.91
N SER A 127 -13.52 26.70 5.99
CA SER A 127 -13.74 27.54 4.82
C SER A 127 -14.13 26.78 3.55
N ILE A 128 -14.08 25.45 3.55
CA ILE A 128 -14.46 24.63 2.39
C ILE A 128 -15.96 24.73 2.17
N ALA A 129 -16.38 25.29 1.04
CA ALA A 129 -17.79 25.33 0.67
C ALA A 129 -18.18 24.09 -0.13
N ASN A 130 -19.39 23.59 0.11
CA ASN A 130 -20.01 22.51 -0.65
C ASN A 130 -20.57 23.01 -2.00
N LYS A 131 -21.23 22.13 -2.77
CA LYS A 131 -21.83 22.50 -4.07
C LYS A 131 -22.90 23.60 -4.00
N ASP A 132 -23.55 23.76 -2.87
CA ASP A 132 -24.55 24.81 -2.63
C ASP A 132 -23.90 26.13 -2.17
N GLY A 133 -22.57 26.18 -2.03
CA GLY A 133 -21.84 27.34 -1.50
C GLY A 133 -21.85 27.45 0.03
N HIS A 134 -22.36 26.45 0.74
CA HIS A 134 -22.40 26.45 2.20
C HIS A 134 -21.10 25.88 2.80
N THR A 135 -20.55 26.54 3.80
CA THR A 135 -19.44 26.05 4.62
C THR A 135 -19.95 25.14 5.75
N PRO A 136 -19.09 24.38 6.46
CA PRO A 136 -19.50 23.59 7.61
C PRO A 136 -20.22 24.43 8.67
N VAL A 137 -19.76 25.66 8.87
CA VAL A 137 -20.35 26.58 9.87
C VAL A 137 -21.76 26.99 9.49
N ASP A 138 -22.05 27.18 8.20
CA ASP A 138 -23.41 27.50 7.73
C ASP A 138 -24.42 26.37 7.97
N LYS A 139 -23.92 25.13 8.07
CA LYS A 139 -24.74 23.96 8.43
C LYS A 139 -24.88 23.77 9.94
N ALA A 140 -24.08 24.45 10.76
CA ALA A 140 -24.11 24.33 12.21
C ALA A 140 -25.27 25.14 12.83
N LYS A 141 -25.69 24.75 14.03
CA LYS A 141 -26.53 25.61 14.88
C LYS A 141 -25.76 26.90 15.23
N PRO A 142 -26.41 28.06 15.39
CA PRO A 142 -25.72 29.34 15.60
C PRO A 142 -24.69 29.35 16.74
N SER A 143 -24.98 28.69 17.86
CA SER A 143 -24.07 28.59 19.00
C SER A 143 -22.82 27.76 18.69
N LEU A 144 -22.99 26.63 18.00
CA LEU A 144 -21.88 25.77 17.59
C LEU A 144 -21.06 26.41 16.48
N GLY A 145 -21.72 27.02 15.49
CA GLY A 145 -21.06 27.73 14.40
C GLY A 145 -20.12 28.83 14.91
N LYS A 146 -20.57 29.64 15.87
CA LYS A 146 -19.74 30.63 16.54
C LYS A 146 -18.55 30.00 17.26
N ARG A 147 -18.77 28.92 18.01
CA ARG A 147 -17.69 28.20 18.72
C ARG A 147 -16.64 27.64 17.75
N ILE A 148 -17.07 27.07 16.64
CA ILE A 148 -16.19 26.52 15.59
C ILE A 148 -15.38 27.63 14.92
N GLN A 149 -16.00 28.78 14.62
CA GLN A 149 -15.30 29.96 14.11
C GLN A 149 -14.24 30.44 15.11
N ASP A 150 -14.61 30.63 16.39
CA ASP A 150 -13.67 31.07 17.43
C ASP A 150 -12.47 30.10 17.56
N LEU A 151 -12.69 28.78 17.41
CA LEU A 151 -11.62 27.77 17.44
C LEU A 151 -10.75 27.78 16.17
N ALA A 152 -11.36 27.99 15.00
CA ALA A 152 -10.64 28.11 13.73
C ALA A 152 -9.77 29.37 13.69
N GLU A 153 -10.26 30.50 14.22
CA GLU A 153 -9.49 31.74 14.37
C GLU A 153 -8.30 31.55 15.32
N LYS A 154 -8.52 30.90 16.46
CA LYS A 154 -7.44 30.59 17.44
C LYS A 154 -6.37 29.66 16.87
N SER A 155 -6.73 28.78 15.94
CA SER A 155 -5.78 27.92 15.24
C SER A 155 -5.12 28.59 14.02
N GLY A 156 -5.44 29.86 13.75
CA GLY A 156 -4.83 30.67 12.68
C GLY A 156 -5.35 30.33 11.28
N GLN A 157 -6.54 29.75 11.15
CA GLN A 157 -7.10 29.45 9.83
C GLN A 157 -7.54 30.71 9.09
N GLU A 158 -7.28 30.75 7.78
CA GLU A 158 -7.81 31.80 6.90
C GLU A 158 -9.30 31.57 6.63
N MET A 159 -10.13 32.57 6.93
CA MET A 159 -11.58 32.51 6.78
C MET A 159 -12.06 32.76 5.34
N LYS A 160 -11.16 32.72 4.36
CA LYS A 160 -11.53 32.90 2.96
C LYS A 160 -12.18 31.63 2.44
N VAL A 161 -13.45 31.75 2.05
CA VAL A 161 -14.23 30.63 1.50
C VAL A 161 -13.50 30.01 0.30
N ILE A 162 -13.25 28.72 0.39
CA ILE A 162 -12.70 27.89 -0.68
C ILE A 162 -13.89 27.31 -1.43
N SER A 163 -14.16 27.84 -2.62
CA SER A 163 -15.24 27.36 -3.48
C SER A 163 -15.04 25.90 -3.87
N PHE A 164 -16.12 25.11 -3.84
CA PHE A 164 -16.12 23.77 -4.41
C PHE A 164 -15.62 23.81 -5.86
N LYS A 165 -14.61 22.98 -6.16
CA LYS A 165 -14.17 22.71 -7.53
C LYS A 165 -14.42 21.26 -7.82
N GLU A 166 -15.07 20.97 -8.94
CA GLU A 166 -15.36 19.61 -9.32
C GLU A 166 -14.05 18.91 -9.74
N GLN A 167 -13.50 18.08 -8.86
CA GLN A 167 -12.26 17.32 -9.10
C GLN A 167 -12.53 15.88 -9.54
N SER A 168 -13.76 15.57 -9.95
CA SER A 168 -14.19 14.22 -10.38
C SER A 168 -13.35 13.67 -11.54
N TRP A 169 -12.70 14.51 -12.34
CA TRP A 169 -11.86 14.10 -13.46
C TRP A 169 -10.43 13.67 -13.08
N LEU A 170 -9.94 13.99 -11.87
CA LEU A 170 -8.48 14.06 -11.61
C LEU A 170 -7.86 12.70 -11.29
N GLY A 171 -8.66 11.63 -11.23
CA GLY A 171 -8.18 10.28 -10.96
C GLY A 171 -7.58 10.06 -9.56
N MET A 172 -7.54 11.08 -8.70
CA MET A 172 -6.95 11.02 -7.35
C MET A 172 -7.85 10.35 -6.30
N LYS A 173 -9.04 9.86 -6.68
CA LYS A 173 -10.00 9.23 -5.76
C LYS A 173 -9.73 7.73 -5.65
N THR A 174 -9.36 7.27 -4.46
CA THR A 174 -9.21 5.85 -4.14
C THR A 174 -10.56 5.18 -3.91
N ARG A 175 -11.30 4.90 -4.99
CA ARG A 175 -12.53 4.10 -4.89
C ARG A 175 -12.24 2.70 -4.36
N SER A 176 -13.13 2.20 -3.50
CA SER A 176 -13.19 0.78 -3.16
C SER A 176 -13.19 -0.02 -4.47
N ARG A 177 -12.23 -0.92 -4.59
CA ARG A 177 -11.89 -1.51 -5.89
C ARG A 177 -13.01 -2.43 -6.35
N ASP A 178 -13.14 -2.58 -7.66
CA ASP A 178 -14.13 -3.46 -8.27
C ASP A 178 -13.92 -4.92 -7.80
N ALA A 179 -14.95 -5.48 -7.17
CA ALA A 179 -14.99 -6.81 -6.55
C ALA A 179 -14.86 -7.97 -7.55
N THR A 180 -14.89 -7.69 -8.84
CA THR A 180 -14.79 -8.70 -9.91
C THR A 180 -13.36 -9.18 -10.13
N LEU A 181 -12.36 -8.34 -9.86
CA LEU A 181 -10.96 -8.60 -10.22
C LEU A 181 -10.36 -9.84 -9.51
N SER A 182 -10.75 -10.13 -8.26
CA SER A 182 -10.22 -11.25 -7.47
C SER A 182 -10.92 -12.60 -7.72
N ARG A 183 -11.97 -12.68 -8.56
CA ARG A 183 -12.72 -13.92 -8.77
C ARG A 183 -12.25 -14.76 -9.97
N PHE A 184 -11.54 -14.18 -10.92
CA PHE A 184 -11.17 -14.88 -12.17
C PHE A 184 -9.79 -15.55 -12.08
N LYS A 185 -9.76 -16.88 -12.18
CA LYS A 185 -8.51 -17.67 -12.23
C LYS A 185 -7.95 -17.85 -13.65
N GLY A 186 -8.74 -17.61 -14.70
CA GLY A 186 -8.31 -17.75 -16.09
C GLY A 186 -8.75 -16.56 -16.92
N ILE A 187 -7.81 -15.65 -17.17
CA ILE A 187 -8.02 -14.48 -18.04
C ILE A 187 -7.44 -14.83 -19.40
N SER A 188 -8.16 -14.58 -20.49
CA SER A 188 -7.64 -14.80 -21.84
C SER A 188 -6.87 -13.57 -22.32
N MET A 189 -5.85 -13.74 -23.16
CA MET A 189 -5.10 -12.60 -23.72
C MET A 189 -6.02 -11.63 -24.49
N GLY A 190 -7.06 -12.15 -25.15
CA GLY A 190 -8.03 -11.33 -25.89
C GLY A 190 -8.91 -10.44 -25.01
N ASP A 191 -9.00 -10.72 -23.70
CA ASP A 191 -9.77 -9.91 -22.77
C ASP A 191 -8.99 -8.66 -22.30
N LEU A 192 -7.69 -8.61 -22.58
CA LEU A 192 -6.78 -7.55 -22.16
C LEU A 192 -6.61 -6.51 -23.27
N ASP A 193 -7.03 -5.27 -23.00
CA ASP A 193 -6.78 -4.12 -23.86
C ASP A 193 -5.40 -3.51 -23.53
N LEU A 194 -4.32 -4.16 -23.97
CA LEU A 194 -2.93 -3.72 -23.74
C LEU A 194 -2.52 -2.66 -24.78
N HIS A 195 -2.11 -1.48 -24.32
CA HIS A 195 -1.84 -0.35 -25.22
C HIS A 195 -0.48 0.32 -25.04
N THR A 196 0.13 0.29 -23.85
CA THR A 196 1.40 1.00 -23.59
C THR A 196 2.44 0.08 -23.00
N LYS A 197 3.58 -0.10 -23.68
CA LYS A 197 4.72 -0.82 -23.13
C LYS A 197 5.39 0.05 -22.06
N VAL A 198 5.46 -0.45 -20.83
CA VAL A 198 6.00 0.27 -19.67
C VAL A 198 7.48 -0.02 -19.48
N SER A 199 7.87 -1.29 -19.59
CA SER A 199 9.28 -1.69 -19.44
C SER A 199 9.58 -3.01 -20.13
N VAL A 200 10.85 -3.22 -20.45
CA VAL A 200 11.39 -4.49 -20.92
C VAL A 200 12.52 -4.87 -19.98
N THR A 201 12.41 -6.05 -19.39
CA THR A 201 13.41 -6.60 -18.46
C THR A 201 13.83 -7.98 -18.93
N PRO A 202 14.94 -8.53 -18.41
CA PRO A 202 15.30 -9.93 -18.67
C PRO A 202 14.20 -10.94 -18.27
N SER A 203 13.30 -10.55 -17.36
CA SER A 203 12.20 -11.37 -16.87
C SER A 203 10.95 -11.34 -17.74
N GLY A 204 10.85 -10.38 -18.66
CA GLY A 204 9.63 -10.18 -19.43
C GLY A 204 9.40 -8.74 -19.87
N GLU A 205 8.33 -8.57 -20.64
CA GLU A 205 7.80 -7.27 -21.03
C GLU A 205 6.61 -6.90 -20.15
N THR A 206 6.59 -5.66 -19.68
CA THR A 206 5.51 -5.13 -18.85
C THR A 206 4.71 -4.13 -19.66
N TRP A 207 3.40 -4.35 -19.74
CA TRP A 207 2.45 -3.56 -20.51
C TRP A 207 1.37 -2.98 -19.60
N ARG A 208 1.02 -1.72 -19.82
CA ARG A 208 -0.19 -1.10 -19.27
C ARG A 208 -1.35 -1.34 -20.23
N GLY A 209 -2.48 -1.67 -19.67
CA GLY A 209 -3.72 -1.86 -20.40
C GLY A 209 -4.93 -1.74 -19.50
N ARG A 210 -6.08 -2.15 -20.04
CA ARG A 210 -7.33 -2.24 -19.31
C ARG A 210 -7.90 -3.66 -19.34
N TRP A 211 -8.49 -4.06 -18.23
CA TRP A 211 -9.25 -5.30 -18.11
C TRP A 211 -10.48 -5.05 -17.24
N GLN A 212 -11.67 -5.39 -17.73
CA GLN A 212 -12.95 -5.12 -17.06
C GLN A 212 -13.08 -3.66 -16.58
N LYS A 213 -12.73 -2.69 -17.44
CA LYS A 213 -12.72 -1.23 -17.15
C LYS A 213 -11.71 -0.76 -16.09
N ASN A 214 -10.86 -1.66 -15.57
CA ASN A 214 -9.83 -1.33 -14.59
C ASN A 214 -8.47 -1.21 -15.27
N ASP A 215 -7.68 -0.21 -14.85
CA ASP A 215 -6.29 -0.05 -15.29
C ASP A 215 -5.41 -1.13 -14.65
N VAL A 216 -4.74 -1.90 -15.50
CA VAL A 216 -3.92 -3.05 -15.10
C VAL A 216 -2.52 -2.98 -15.71
N ILE A 217 -1.61 -3.70 -15.08
CA ILE A 217 -0.30 -4.03 -15.59
C ILE A 217 -0.26 -5.51 -15.91
N ALA A 218 0.07 -5.84 -17.16
CA ALA A 218 0.28 -7.20 -17.64
C ALA A 218 1.77 -7.42 -17.90
N LYS A 219 2.37 -8.35 -17.15
CA LYS A 219 3.76 -8.76 -17.32
C LYS A 219 3.80 -10.07 -18.10
N ILE A 220 4.20 -9.97 -19.37
CA ILE A 220 4.42 -11.11 -20.25
C ILE A 220 5.78 -11.70 -19.93
N LEU A 221 5.81 -12.92 -19.41
CA LEU A 221 7.02 -13.56 -18.91
C LEU A 221 7.95 -13.96 -20.06
N ALA A 222 9.23 -13.61 -19.94
CA ALA A 222 10.25 -14.00 -20.91
C ALA A 222 10.59 -15.49 -20.76
N VAL A 223 9.95 -16.32 -21.57
CA VAL A 223 10.17 -17.76 -21.62
C VAL A 223 10.62 -18.16 -23.01
N ARG A 224 11.82 -18.74 -23.15
CA ARG A 224 12.37 -19.17 -24.46
C ARG A 224 11.47 -20.16 -25.19
N GLN A 225 10.98 -21.17 -24.47
CA GLN A 225 10.05 -22.17 -24.98
C GLN A 225 9.07 -22.54 -23.87
N CYS A 226 7.80 -22.19 -24.04
CA CYS A 226 6.76 -22.52 -23.07
C CYS A 226 6.38 -23.99 -23.20
N THR A 227 6.92 -24.85 -22.32
CA THR A 227 6.58 -26.27 -22.28
C THR A 227 5.28 -26.52 -21.52
N SER A 228 4.62 -27.64 -21.77
CA SER A 228 3.42 -28.05 -21.01
C SER A 228 3.68 -28.20 -19.51
N ARG A 229 4.93 -28.53 -19.11
CA ARG A 229 5.34 -28.54 -17.70
C ARG A 229 5.28 -27.13 -17.11
N MET A 230 5.90 -26.15 -17.77
CA MET A 230 5.91 -24.77 -17.30
C MET A 230 4.51 -24.15 -17.22
N SER A 231 3.63 -24.49 -18.18
CA SER A 231 2.23 -24.07 -18.13
C SER A 231 1.49 -24.67 -16.92
N ARG A 232 1.75 -25.93 -16.54
CA ARG A 232 1.20 -26.53 -15.32
C ARG A 232 1.77 -25.90 -14.06
N ASP A 233 3.09 -25.76 -13.97
CA ASP A 233 3.77 -25.14 -12.83
C ASP A 233 3.27 -23.70 -12.62
N PHE A 234 3.09 -22.93 -13.71
CA PHE A 234 2.53 -21.58 -13.67
C PHE A 234 1.13 -21.55 -13.06
N ASN A 235 0.22 -22.43 -13.51
CA ASN A 235 -1.13 -22.55 -12.97
C ASN A 235 -1.17 -22.98 -11.49
N GLU A 236 -0.19 -23.75 -11.04
CA GLU A 236 -0.07 -24.16 -9.65
C GLU A 236 0.48 -23.04 -8.76
N GLU A 237 1.45 -22.28 -9.26
CA GLU A 237 2.20 -21.29 -8.49
C GLU A 237 1.51 -19.90 -8.44
N PHE A 238 0.92 -19.41 -9.54
CA PHE A 238 0.36 -18.06 -9.55
C PHE A 238 -0.78 -17.83 -8.53
N PRO A 239 -1.66 -18.80 -8.19
CA PRO A 239 -2.69 -18.58 -7.19
C PRO A 239 -2.10 -18.26 -5.81
N LYS A 240 -0.89 -18.76 -5.51
CA LYS A 240 -0.19 -18.51 -4.24
C LYS A 240 0.19 -17.03 -4.05
N LEU A 241 0.25 -16.29 -5.16
CA LEU A 241 0.60 -14.86 -5.24
C LEU A 241 -0.62 -13.92 -5.18
N ARG A 242 -1.83 -14.48 -5.08
CA ARG A 242 -3.11 -13.74 -4.96
C ARG A 242 -3.42 -13.43 -3.50
N ILE A 243 -2.57 -12.62 -2.88
CA ILE A 243 -2.61 -12.29 -1.46
C ILE A 243 -3.27 -10.92 -1.28
N PHE A 244 -4.58 -10.90 -1.04
CA PHE A 244 -5.37 -9.66 -0.93
C PHE A 244 -5.57 -9.18 0.52
N SER A 245 -5.29 -10.06 1.48
CA SER A 245 -5.50 -9.88 2.92
C SER A 245 -4.49 -8.95 3.61
N HIS A 246 -3.67 -8.18 2.86
CA HIS A 246 -2.67 -7.28 3.43
C HIS A 246 -2.46 -6.00 2.59
N PRO A 247 -2.37 -4.81 3.23
CA PRO A 247 -2.34 -3.51 2.54
C PRO A 247 -1.05 -3.26 1.79
N ASN A 248 0.06 -3.69 2.37
CA ASN A 248 1.40 -3.49 1.84
C ASN A 248 1.83 -4.65 0.92
N ILE A 249 0.88 -5.45 0.44
CA ILE A 249 1.11 -6.42 -0.61
C ILE A 249 0.30 -5.97 -1.82
N LEU A 250 0.95 -5.96 -2.98
CA LEU A 250 0.29 -5.76 -4.26
C LEU A 250 0.07 -7.16 -4.87
N PRO A 251 -1.14 -7.73 -4.76
CA PRO A 251 -1.43 -9.07 -5.23
C PRO A 251 -1.40 -9.17 -6.75
N ILE A 252 -1.19 -10.39 -7.22
CA ILE A 252 -1.61 -10.77 -8.57
C ILE A 252 -3.13 -10.83 -8.59
N ILE A 253 -3.74 -10.07 -9.50
CA ILE A 253 -5.18 -10.04 -9.71
C ILE A 253 -5.61 -11.33 -10.41
N GLY A 254 -4.89 -11.67 -11.47
CA GLY A 254 -5.11 -12.88 -12.24
C GLY A 254 -3.94 -13.18 -13.16
N ALA A 255 -4.08 -14.22 -13.95
CA ALA A 255 -3.06 -14.65 -14.88
C ALA A 255 -3.67 -15.14 -16.19
N CYS A 256 -2.90 -15.01 -17.26
CA CYS A 256 -3.19 -15.63 -18.53
C CYS A 256 -2.18 -16.73 -18.81
N ASN A 257 -2.68 -17.95 -19.01
CA ASN A 257 -1.90 -19.08 -19.48
C ASN A 257 -2.32 -19.40 -20.90
N SER A 258 -1.76 -18.68 -21.87
CA SER A 258 -2.02 -18.83 -23.30
C SER A 258 -0.70 -19.02 -24.05
N PRO A 259 -0.11 -20.24 -24.02
CA PRO A 259 1.17 -20.52 -24.65
C PRO A 259 1.23 -19.98 -26.10
N PRO A 260 2.33 -19.30 -26.49
CA PRO A 260 3.60 -19.18 -25.78
C PRO A 260 3.62 -18.14 -24.64
N ASN A 261 2.55 -17.37 -24.45
CA ASN A 261 2.48 -16.27 -23.51
C ASN A 261 1.97 -16.74 -22.14
N LEU A 262 2.82 -16.62 -21.12
CA LEU A 262 2.42 -16.68 -19.72
C LEU A 262 2.43 -15.25 -19.19
N VAL A 263 1.31 -14.78 -18.68
CA VAL A 263 1.12 -13.38 -18.30
C VAL A 263 0.60 -13.29 -16.89
N VAL A 264 1.26 -12.46 -16.08
CA VAL A 264 0.78 -12.08 -14.75
C VAL A 264 0.12 -10.72 -14.84
N ILE A 265 -1.04 -10.57 -14.20
CA ILE A 265 -1.80 -9.33 -14.21
C ILE A 265 -1.87 -8.78 -12.79
N SER A 266 -1.38 -7.56 -12.60
CA SER A 266 -1.46 -6.80 -11.35
C SER A 266 -2.17 -5.48 -11.60
N GLN A 267 -2.47 -4.76 -10.53
CA GLN A 267 -3.00 -3.40 -10.67
C GLN A 267 -1.95 -2.48 -11.25
N PHE A 268 -2.37 -1.49 -12.03
CA PHE A 268 -1.55 -0.33 -12.32
C PHE A 268 -1.34 0.54 -11.07
N MET A 269 -0.09 0.90 -10.81
CA MET A 269 0.33 1.77 -9.70
C MET A 269 0.86 3.08 -10.29
N PRO A 270 0.16 4.22 -10.14
CA PRO A 270 0.49 5.42 -10.91
C PRO A 270 1.84 6.05 -10.55
N ARG A 271 2.30 5.88 -9.30
CA ARG A 271 3.61 6.37 -8.84
C ARG A 271 4.78 5.43 -9.17
N SER A 272 4.52 4.32 -9.86
CA SER A 272 5.53 3.33 -10.26
C SER A 272 6.25 2.68 -9.06
N SER A 273 7.45 2.13 -9.30
CA SER A 273 8.28 1.53 -8.26
C SER A 273 8.94 2.59 -7.38
N LEU A 274 9.30 2.20 -6.15
CA LEU A 274 10.05 3.04 -5.21
C LEU A 274 11.38 3.50 -5.83
N PHE A 275 12.05 2.64 -6.58
CA PHE A 275 13.27 3.01 -7.31
C PHE A 275 13.03 4.20 -8.25
N ASN A 276 12.00 4.13 -9.10
CA ASN A 276 11.65 5.23 -10.01
C ASN A 276 11.18 6.48 -9.26
N LEU A 277 10.53 6.31 -8.11
CA LEU A 277 10.11 7.43 -7.27
C LEU A 277 11.31 8.18 -6.71
N LEU A 278 12.33 7.46 -6.22
CA LEU A 278 13.51 8.05 -5.57
C LEU A 278 14.53 8.60 -6.57
N HIS A 279 14.76 7.90 -7.68
CA HIS A 279 15.86 8.20 -8.61
C HIS A 279 15.40 8.70 -9.98
N GLY A 280 14.10 8.60 -10.28
CA GLY A 280 13.50 9.10 -11.50
C GLY A 280 12.89 10.49 -11.35
N ALA A 281 12.34 11.01 -12.45
CA ALA A 281 11.64 12.31 -12.48
C ALA A 281 10.20 12.19 -11.94
N SER A 282 10.02 11.78 -10.68
CA SER A 282 8.71 11.54 -10.08
C SER A 282 8.02 12.81 -9.56
N GLY A 283 8.80 13.87 -9.28
CA GLY A 283 8.33 15.12 -8.69
C GLY A 283 7.84 14.98 -7.24
N VAL A 284 7.94 13.80 -6.62
CA VAL A 284 7.52 13.56 -5.24
C VAL A 284 8.70 13.78 -4.29
N VAL A 285 8.58 14.80 -3.44
CA VAL A 285 9.53 14.99 -2.34
C VAL A 285 9.18 14.00 -1.23
N VAL A 286 10.09 13.08 -0.96
CA VAL A 286 9.96 12.16 0.19
C VAL A 286 10.87 12.72 1.27
N ASP A 287 10.28 13.19 2.36
CA ASP A 287 11.02 13.65 3.54
C ASP A 287 11.34 12.46 4.48
N THR A 288 11.90 12.76 5.65
CA THR A 288 12.21 11.73 6.65
C THR A 288 10.95 11.02 7.17
N SER A 289 9.83 11.73 7.32
CA SER A 289 8.57 11.14 7.81
C SER A 289 8.02 10.13 6.79
N GLN A 290 7.99 10.50 5.51
CA GLN A 290 7.54 9.65 4.43
C GLN A 290 8.50 8.48 4.18
N ALA A 291 9.82 8.68 4.36
CA ALA A 291 10.78 7.59 4.30
C ALA A 291 10.52 6.53 5.39
N VAL A 292 10.27 6.96 6.63
CA VAL A 292 9.87 6.06 7.73
C VAL A 292 8.54 5.38 7.41
N HIS A 293 7.58 6.10 6.80
CA HIS A 293 6.30 5.55 6.39
C HIS A 293 6.45 4.43 5.35
N PHE A 294 7.26 4.64 4.30
CA PHE A 294 7.56 3.61 3.32
C PHE A 294 8.28 2.42 3.94
N ALA A 295 9.30 2.66 4.78
CA ALA A 295 10.01 1.60 5.48
C ALA A 295 9.07 0.76 6.35
N LEU A 296 8.15 1.41 7.08
CA LEU A 296 7.15 0.73 7.90
C LEU A 296 6.21 -0.12 7.04
N GLY A 297 5.73 0.40 5.90
CA GLY A 297 4.87 -0.34 4.99
C GLY A 297 5.56 -1.59 4.43
N ILE A 298 6.80 -1.46 3.97
CA ILE A 298 7.60 -2.59 3.48
C ILE A 298 7.84 -3.61 4.61
N ALA A 299 8.19 -3.15 5.81
CA ALA A 299 8.42 -4.04 6.94
C ALA A 299 7.16 -4.83 7.33
N ARG A 300 5.98 -4.19 7.36
CA ARG A 300 4.70 -4.85 7.61
C ARG A 300 4.37 -5.88 6.52
N GLY A 301 4.56 -5.52 5.24
CA GLY A 301 4.35 -6.44 4.12
C GLY A 301 5.25 -7.67 4.20
N MET A 302 6.54 -7.50 4.50
CA MET A 302 7.48 -8.62 4.64
C MET A 302 7.20 -9.45 5.89
N ALA A 303 6.90 -8.83 7.04
CA ALA A 303 6.45 -9.55 8.24
C ALA A 303 5.27 -10.48 7.93
N TYR A 304 4.27 -9.96 7.21
CA TYR A 304 3.13 -10.76 6.79
C TYR A 304 3.54 -11.90 5.86
N LEU A 305 4.33 -11.63 4.82
CA LEU A 305 4.83 -12.68 3.91
C LEU A 305 5.60 -13.77 4.66
N HIS A 306 6.41 -13.41 5.65
CA HIS A 306 7.19 -14.34 6.46
C HIS A 306 6.31 -15.16 7.42
N SER A 307 5.15 -14.61 7.83
CA SER A 307 4.16 -15.32 8.66
C SER A 307 3.34 -16.36 7.90
N LEU A 308 3.30 -16.30 6.57
CA LEU A 308 2.51 -17.22 5.77
C LEU A 308 3.15 -18.63 5.76
N GLU A 309 2.39 -19.64 6.19
CA GLU A 309 2.82 -21.04 6.18
C GLU A 309 2.90 -21.67 4.76
N ARG A 310 2.65 -20.89 3.70
CA ARG A 310 2.66 -21.37 2.31
C ARG A 310 3.99 -21.07 1.63
N ILE A 311 4.42 -21.98 0.75
CA ILE A 311 5.61 -21.76 -0.09
C ILE A 311 5.25 -20.79 -1.21
N ILE A 312 5.71 -19.56 -1.09
CA ILE A 312 5.59 -18.53 -2.13
C ILE A 312 6.77 -18.70 -3.11
N PRO A 313 6.55 -18.53 -4.43
CA PRO A 313 7.64 -18.45 -5.40
C PRO A 313 8.73 -17.48 -4.96
N THR A 314 9.99 -17.75 -5.33
CA THR A 314 11.14 -17.01 -4.82
C THR A 314 11.00 -15.52 -5.08
N TYR A 315 11.04 -14.74 -4.01
CA TYR A 315 10.98 -13.28 -4.05
C TYR A 315 12.30 -12.69 -3.54
N HIS A 316 12.78 -11.65 -4.21
CA HIS A 316 13.95 -10.91 -3.79
C HIS A 316 13.56 -9.45 -3.61
N LEU A 317 13.49 -9.03 -2.35
CA LEU A 317 13.13 -7.67 -2.00
C LEU A 317 14.17 -6.67 -2.54
N ASN A 318 13.70 -5.62 -3.20
CA ASN A 318 14.45 -4.44 -3.60
C ASN A 318 13.48 -3.31 -3.98
N SER A 319 13.99 -2.10 -4.22
CA SER A 319 13.17 -0.93 -4.52
C SER A 319 12.49 -0.94 -5.90
N HIS A 320 12.90 -1.80 -6.85
CA HIS A 320 12.18 -1.96 -8.11
C HIS A 320 10.87 -2.74 -7.95
N HIS A 321 10.80 -3.63 -6.97
CA HIS A 321 9.63 -4.49 -6.71
C HIS A 321 8.69 -3.93 -5.64
N VAL A 322 9.06 -2.83 -4.99
CA VAL A 322 8.15 -2.08 -4.12
C VAL A 322 7.43 -1.05 -4.96
N MET A 323 6.12 -1.16 -5.09
CA MET A 323 5.29 -0.23 -5.85
C MET A 323 4.66 0.79 -4.91
N ILE A 324 4.53 2.03 -5.40
CA ILE A 324 3.94 3.13 -4.64
C ILE A 324 2.55 3.43 -5.19
N ASP A 325 1.58 3.42 -4.29
CA ASP A 325 0.19 3.73 -4.59
C ASP A 325 -0.04 5.26 -4.54
N ASP A 326 -1.23 5.72 -4.96
CA ASP A 326 -1.54 7.16 -5.07
C ASP A 326 -1.53 7.87 -3.72
N ASP A 327 -1.86 7.15 -2.66
CA ASP A 327 -1.86 7.59 -1.26
C ASP A 327 -0.46 7.57 -0.61
N LEU A 328 0.60 7.36 -1.40
CA LEU A 328 1.98 7.19 -0.92
C LEU A 328 2.12 6.02 0.08
N THR A 329 1.38 4.94 -0.15
CA THR A 329 1.59 3.65 0.51
C THR A 329 2.52 2.76 -0.30
N ALA A 330 3.53 2.19 0.36
CA ALA A 330 4.40 1.19 -0.24
C ALA A 330 3.75 -0.19 -0.23
N ARG A 331 3.78 -0.88 -1.39
CA ARG A 331 3.24 -2.22 -1.58
C ARG A 331 4.26 -3.14 -2.25
N ILE A 332 4.43 -4.33 -1.72
CA ILE A 332 5.35 -5.35 -2.24
C ILE A 332 4.67 -6.06 -3.42
N SER A 333 5.23 -5.91 -4.63
CA SER A 333 4.70 -6.50 -5.86
C SER A 333 4.85 -8.03 -5.88
N MET A 334 3.73 -8.75 -5.86
CA MET A 334 3.75 -10.20 -6.08
C MET A 334 3.95 -10.56 -7.56
N GLY A 335 3.77 -9.60 -8.48
CA GLY A 335 4.03 -9.80 -9.91
C GLY A 335 5.51 -9.96 -10.27
N ASP A 336 6.40 -9.67 -9.32
CA ASP A 336 7.84 -9.81 -9.48
C ASP A 336 8.43 -11.05 -8.80
N ALA A 337 7.59 -11.82 -8.10
CA ALA A 337 7.97 -13.15 -7.63
C ALA A 337 8.34 -14.06 -8.80
N LYS A 338 9.41 -14.83 -8.63
CA LYS A 338 9.98 -15.68 -9.68
C LYS A 338 9.39 -17.07 -9.58
N PHE A 339 8.70 -17.47 -10.63
CA PHE A 339 8.21 -18.84 -10.79
C PHE A 339 9.39 -19.82 -10.85
N SER A 340 9.16 -21.07 -10.46
CA SER A 340 10.20 -22.11 -10.35
C SER A 340 11.01 -22.35 -11.65
N PHE A 341 10.46 -21.99 -12.80
CA PHE A 341 11.08 -22.15 -14.11
C PHE A 341 11.78 -20.88 -14.64
N GLN A 342 11.61 -19.72 -13.99
CA GLN A 342 12.21 -18.46 -14.42
C GLN A 342 13.66 -18.33 -13.98
N GLU A 343 14.49 -17.76 -14.87
CA GLU A 343 15.78 -17.15 -14.52
C GLU A 343 16.73 -17.99 -13.65
N LYS A 344 16.68 -19.32 -13.77
CA LYS A 344 17.47 -20.24 -12.94
C LYS A 344 18.95 -19.87 -12.96
N GLY A 345 19.48 -19.52 -11.78
CA GLY A 345 20.89 -19.17 -11.57
C GLY A 345 21.29 -17.79 -12.09
N ARG A 346 20.34 -16.91 -12.44
CA ARG A 346 20.62 -15.53 -12.89
C ARG A 346 20.21 -14.53 -11.82
N ILE A 347 21.05 -13.51 -11.63
CA ILE A 347 20.84 -12.44 -10.66
C ILE A 347 21.08 -11.11 -11.38
N TYR A 348 20.07 -10.25 -11.41
CA TYR A 348 20.12 -8.96 -12.12
C TYR A 348 20.24 -7.75 -11.19
N GLN A 349 19.91 -7.90 -9.90
CA GLN A 349 19.92 -6.82 -8.90
C GLN A 349 20.66 -7.26 -7.63
N PRO A 350 21.96 -7.60 -7.71
CA PRO A 350 22.71 -8.08 -6.56
C PRO A 350 23.01 -6.99 -5.52
N ALA A 351 22.86 -5.71 -5.87
CA ALA A 351 23.14 -4.58 -4.98
C ALA A 351 22.28 -4.58 -3.69
N TRP A 352 21.09 -5.18 -3.73
CA TRP A 352 20.22 -5.35 -2.56
C TRP A 352 20.42 -6.68 -1.86
N MET A 353 21.15 -7.64 -2.44
CA MET A 353 21.27 -8.99 -1.87
C MET A 353 22.31 -9.05 -0.76
N SER A 354 22.06 -9.92 0.22
CA SER A 354 23.05 -10.25 1.24
C SER A 354 24.21 -11.07 0.67
N PRO A 355 25.41 -10.99 1.27
CA PRO A 355 26.57 -11.76 0.82
C PRO A 355 26.30 -13.27 0.80
N GLU A 356 25.65 -13.80 1.82
CA GLU A 356 25.33 -15.22 1.88
C GLU A 356 24.26 -15.66 0.87
N ALA A 357 23.36 -14.76 0.47
CA ALA A 357 22.41 -15.02 -0.61
C ALA A 357 23.09 -15.12 -1.98
N LEU A 358 24.26 -14.50 -2.15
CA LEU A 358 25.07 -14.61 -3.37
C LEU A 358 26.01 -15.83 -3.36
N GLN A 359 26.45 -16.29 -2.17
CA GLN A 359 27.42 -17.37 -2.05
C GLN A 359 26.81 -18.78 -1.88
N ARG A 360 25.72 -18.91 -1.11
CA ARG A 360 25.18 -20.22 -0.69
C ARG A 360 24.12 -20.74 -1.65
N LYS A 361 23.76 -22.03 -1.58
CA LYS A 361 22.61 -22.57 -2.33
C LYS A 361 21.28 -22.15 -1.69
N PRO A 362 20.18 -22.01 -2.45
CA PRO A 362 18.87 -21.62 -1.90
C PRO A 362 18.40 -22.43 -0.69
N SER A 363 18.70 -23.73 -0.63
CA SER A 363 18.34 -24.63 0.48
C SER A 363 19.03 -24.30 1.81
N ASP A 364 20.20 -23.66 1.76
CA ASP A 364 21.09 -23.48 2.90
C ASP A 364 21.08 -22.02 3.40
N ARG A 365 20.20 -21.19 2.82
CA ARG A 365 20.08 -19.76 3.11
C ARG A 365 19.00 -19.53 4.16
N ASN A 366 19.31 -18.67 5.12
CA ASN A 366 18.28 -18.01 5.90
C ASN A 366 17.69 -16.88 5.04
N TRP A 367 16.58 -17.17 4.37
CA TRP A 367 15.91 -16.23 3.47
C TRP A 367 15.31 -15.05 4.25
N GLU A 368 14.79 -15.26 5.46
CA GLU A 368 14.28 -14.17 6.31
C GLU A 368 15.39 -13.14 6.60
N ALA A 369 16.57 -13.62 6.98
CA ALA A 369 17.73 -12.78 7.24
C ALA A 369 18.26 -12.11 5.96
N SER A 370 18.16 -12.78 4.81
CA SER A 370 18.56 -12.21 3.51
C SER A 370 17.62 -11.08 3.09
N ASP A 371 16.31 -11.24 3.29
CA ASP A 371 15.32 -10.18 3.03
C ASP A 371 15.50 -8.99 3.99
N MET A 372 15.87 -9.24 5.24
CA MET A 372 16.18 -8.17 6.21
C MET A 372 17.38 -7.33 5.76
N TRP A 373 18.38 -7.95 5.12
CA TRP A 373 19.48 -7.21 4.50
C TRP A 373 19.00 -6.35 3.34
N SER A 374 18.22 -6.92 2.43
CA SER A 374 17.61 -6.17 1.32
C SER A 374 16.81 -4.97 1.81
N PHE A 375 16.03 -5.16 2.88
CA PHE A 375 15.27 -4.10 3.52
C PHE A 375 16.18 -2.99 4.06
N ALA A 376 17.32 -3.34 4.64
CA ALA A 376 18.28 -2.37 5.12
C ALA A 376 18.90 -1.54 3.99
N ILE A 377 19.17 -2.14 2.82
CA ILE A 377 19.62 -1.42 1.62
C ILE A 377 18.52 -0.47 1.13
N ILE A 378 17.25 -0.88 1.16
CA ILE A 378 16.13 0.02 0.85
C ILE A 378 16.03 1.18 1.85
N ILE A 379 16.22 0.93 3.15
CA ILE A 379 16.25 2.01 4.14
C ILE A 379 17.40 2.97 3.85
N TRP A 380 18.59 2.44 3.54
CA TRP A 380 19.73 3.25 3.15
C TRP A 380 19.40 4.12 1.93
N GLU A 381 18.80 3.55 0.89
CA GLU A 381 18.36 4.24 -0.33
C GLU A 381 17.32 5.33 -0.03
N LEU A 382 16.34 5.05 0.84
CA LEU A 382 15.33 6.02 1.30
C LEU A 382 15.95 7.21 2.04
N THR A 383 17.04 6.98 2.78
CA THR A 383 17.71 8.03 3.57
C THR A 383 18.73 8.84 2.78
N THR A 384 19.43 8.22 1.83
CA THR A 384 20.54 8.85 1.09
C THR A 384 20.13 9.41 -0.26
N ARG A 385 19.09 8.83 -0.90
CA ARG A 385 18.73 9.10 -2.30
C ARG A 385 19.83 8.77 -3.29
N GLU A 386 20.67 7.83 -2.92
CA GLU A 386 21.69 7.27 -3.78
C GLU A 386 21.28 5.87 -4.25
N VAL A 387 21.68 5.53 -5.48
CA VAL A 387 21.55 4.17 -5.99
C VAL A 387 22.72 3.34 -5.44
N PRO A 388 22.45 2.19 -4.80
CA PRO A 388 23.52 1.39 -4.19
C PRO A 388 24.48 0.85 -5.26
N PHE A 389 25.76 1.17 -5.12
CA PHE A 389 26.84 0.68 -5.98
C PHE A 389 26.65 1.02 -7.47
N ALA A 390 26.10 2.20 -7.77
CA ALA A 390 25.77 2.65 -9.12
C ALA A 390 26.94 2.65 -10.11
N GLU A 391 28.17 2.70 -9.60
CA GLU A 391 29.42 2.71 -10.36
C GLU A 391 29.82 1.34 -10.93
N TRP A 392 29.20 0.25 -10.48
CA TRP A 392 29.53 -1.12 -10.89
C TRP A 392 28.43 -1.76 -11.73
N SER A 393 28.81 -2.61 -12.68
CA SER A 393 27.84 -3.49 -13.35
C SER A 393 27.25 -4.51 -12.36
N PRO A 394 26.06 -5.10 -12.63
CA PRO A 394 25.50 -6.12 -11.76
C PRO A 394 26.45 -7.29 -11.47
N MET A 395 27.23 -7.74 -12.46
CA MET A 395 28.17 -8.85 -12.27
C MET A 395 29.31 -8.46 -11.32
N GLU A 396 29.95 -7.31 -11.55
CA GLU A 396 31.03 -6.82 -10.69
C GLU A 396 30.52 -6.54 -9.28
N CYS A 397 29.36 -5.87 -9.16
CA CYS A 397 28.70 -5.60 -7.90
C CYS A 397 28.45 -6.88 -7.10
N GLY A 398 27.84 -7.90 -7.74
CA GLY A 398 27.60 -9.18 -7.09
C GLY A 398 28.88 -9.90 -6.64
N MET A 399 29.92 -9.90 -7.48
CA MET A 399 31.22 -10.49 -7.12
C MET A 399 31.87 -9.75 -5.94
N LYS A 400 31.85 -8.42 -5.95
CA LYS A 400 32.45 -7.60 -4.90
C LYS A 400 31.71 -7.72 -3.57
N ILE A 401 30.37 -7.75 -3.59
CA ILE A 401 29.57 -7.98 -2.38
C ILE A 401 29.87 -9.37 -1.80
N ALA A 402 29.89 -10.38 -2.67
CA ALA A 402 30.10 -11.76 -2.26
C ALA A 402 31.54 -12.02 -1.78
N LEU A 403 32.57 -11.50 -2.45
CA LEU A 403 33.95 -11.96 -2.24
C LEU A 403 34.90 -10.89 -1.70
N GLU A 404 34.60 -9.61 -1.91
CA GLU A 404 35.52 -8.49 -1.59
C GLU A 404 35.03 -7.62 -0.43
N GLY A 405 33.89 -7.95 0.19
CA GLY A 405 33.36 -7.20 1.33
C GLY A 405 32.80 -5.81 0.96
N LEU A 406 32.35 -5.61 -0.28
CA LEU A 406 31.69 -4.36 -0.69
C LEU A 406 30.38 -4.17 0.09
N ARG A 407 30.27 -3.04 0.82
CA ARG A 407 29.11 -2.65 1.64
C ARG A 407 28.79 -1.18 1.44
N VAL A 408 27.51 -0.81 1.58
CA VAL A 408 27.11 0.59 1.56
C VAL A 408 27.67 1.31 2.78
N LYS A 409 28.03 2.58 2.62
CA LYS A 409 28.50 3.44 3.72
C LYS A 409 27.36 4.33 4.17
N ILE A 410 27.17 4.49 5.47
CA ILE A 410 26.15 5.40 6.02
C ILE A 410 26.78 6.81 6.09
N PRO A 411 26.28 7.80 5.31
CA PRO A 411 26.89 9.12 5.27
C PRO A 411 26.76 9.89 6.61
N PRO A 412 27.73 10.79 6.91
CA PRO A 412 27.59 11.69 8.05
C PRO A 412 26.43 12.66 7.80
N GLY A 413 25.38 12.57 8.61
CA GLY A 413 24.14 13.35 8.44
C GLY A 413 22.87 12.50 8.44
N THR A 414 22.98 11.18 8.28
CA THR A 414 21.84 10.28 8.49
C THR A 414 21.40 10.32 9.96
N SER A 415 20.08 10.36 10.19
CA SER A 415 19.49 10.29 11.54
C SER A 415 20.08 9.11 12.33
N SER A 416 20.48 9.33 13.58
CA SER A 416 21.08 8.32 14.44
C SER A 416 20.21 7.06 14.58
N HIS A 417 18.90 7.26 14.64
CA HIS A 417 17.89 6.21 14.69
C HIS A 417 17.90 5.35 13.40
N MET A 418 17.92 5.99 12.24
CA MET A 418 17.95 5.32 10.94
C MET A 418 19.29 4.61 10.70
N ALA A 419 20.41 5.27 11.01
CA ALA A 419 21.74 4.69 10.89
C ALA A 419 21.90 3.43 11.75
N LYS A 420 21.39 3.46 12.99
CA LYS A 420 21.39 2.30 13.88
C LYS A 420 20.51 1.17 13.35
N LEU A 421 19.32 1.51 12.81
CA LEU A 421 18.43 0.52 12.21
C LEU A 421 19.08 -0.17 11.01
N ILE A 422 19.65 0.59 10.07
CA ILE A 422 20.40 0.07 8.91
C ILE A 422 21.50 -0.88 9.39
N SER A 423 22.31 -0.44 10.36
CA SER A 423 23.44 -1.23 10.87
C SER A 423 23.02 -2.57 11.50
N ILE A 424 21.90 -2.59 12.24
CA ILE A 424 21.38 -3.81 12.86
C ILE A 424 20.81 -4.76 11.80
N CYS A 425 20.10 -4.24 10.81
CA CYS A 425 19.54 -5.05 9.72
C CYS A 425 20.60 -5.57 8.75
N MET A 426 21.72 -4.85 8.57
CA MET A 426 22.89 -5.27 7.77
C MET A 426 23.98 -5.99 8.59
N ASN A 427 23.64 -6.68 9.67
CA ASN A 427 24.65 -7.42 10.42
C ASN A 427 25.27 -8.52 9.54
N GLU A 428 26.60 -8.62 9.48
CA GLU A 428 27.29 -9.67 8.71
C GLU A 428 26.89 -11.08 9.18
N ASP A 429 26.63 -11.23 10.48
CA ASP A 429 26.08 -12.47 11.04
C ASP A 429 24.56 -12.52 10.81
N SER A 430 24.14 -13.37 9.87
CA SER A 430 22.72 -13.57 9.53
C SER A 430 21.85 -13.96 10.73
N GLY A 431 22.41 -14.62 11.76
CA GLY A 431 21.67 -15.01 12.95
C GLY A 431 21.41 -13.86 13.93
N LYS A 432 22.11 -12.74 13.78
CA LYS A 432 21.95 -11.53 14.62
C LYS A 432 21.03 -10.49 13.99
N ARG A 433 20.59 -10.69 12.75
CA ARG A 433 19.64 -9.80 12.09
C ARG A 433 18.26 -9.96 12.74
N PRO A 434 17.53 -8.87 13.00
CA PRO A 434 16.19 -8.95 13.58
C PRO A 434 15.21 -9.56 12.57
N LYS A 435 14.08 -10.07 13.05
CA LYS A 435 12.91 -10.36 12.21
C LYS A 435 12.11 -9.10 11.95
N PHE A 436 11.29 -9.09 10.89
CA PHE A 436 10.43 -7.93 10.60
C PHE A 436 9.47 -7.58 11.74
N ASP A 437 8.92 -8.57 12.45
CA ASP A 437 8.07 -8.34 13.63
C ASP A 437 8.76 -7.56 14.76
N MET A 438 10.08 -7.65 14.85
CA MET A 438 10.88 -6.90 15.83
C MET A 438 11.14 -5.46 15.38
N VAL A 439 11.16 -5.23 14.06
CA VAL A 439 11.46 -3.93 13.44
C VAL A 439 10.21 -3.06 13.29
N VAL A 440 9.04 -3.65 13.05
CA VAL A 440 7.78 -2.91 12.90
C VAL A 440 7.50 -1.99 14.09
N PRO A 441 7.55 -2.43 15.37
CA PRO A 441 7.31 -1.55 16.52
C PRO A 441 8.35 -0.44 16.68
N ILE A 442 9.58 -0.66 16.18
CA ILE A 442 10.65 0.35 16.19
C ILE A 442 10.29 1.46 15.21
N LEU A 443 9.87 1.11 13.99
CA LEU A 443 9.45 2.07 12.96
C LEU A 443 8.16 2.81 13.35
N GLU A 444 7.22 2.15 14.03
CA GLU A 444 6.02 2.80 14.56
C GLU A 444 6.35 3.88 15.60
N LYS A 445 7.37 3.66 16.43
CA LYS A 445 7.86 4.67 17.37
C LYS A 445 8.55 5.84 16.67
N MET A 446 9.24 5.59 15.56
CA MET A 446 9.86 6.64 14.73
C MET A 446 8.84 7.45 13.92
N LYS A 447 7.63 6.91 13.70
CA LYS A 447 6.53 7.59 13.03
C LYS A 447 5.86 8.65 13.93
N ARG A 448 5.91 8.46 15.25
CA ARG A 448 5.38 9.39 16.27
C ARG A 448 6.38 10.51 16.52
#